data_AF-A0A817X3R1-F1
#
_entry.id   AF-A0A817X3R1-F1
#
_cell.length_a   1.000
_cell.length_b   1.000
_cell.length_c   1.000
_cell.angle_alpha   90.00
_cell.angle_beta   90.00
_cell.angle_gamma   90.00
#
_symmetry.space_group_name_H-M   'P 1'
#
loop_
_entity.id
_entity.type
_entity.pdbx_description
1 polymer ?
#
loop_
_entity_poly.entity_id
_entity_poly.type
_entity_poly.pdbx_seq_one_letter_code
_entity_poly.pdbx_strand_id
1 'polypeptide(L)'
;MALMVSALCRTTSLSVTVLPMVLEVTRLFGGFFIAPSRVPLYLSWIDALSYIKYTFVGVALNELHGLNLSCEGVKTTIVNATYNLTAKCIHNGEELIHERGYNYISIGGCIGVLLAFVIFCRGLAFIGVRFLKH
;
A
#
# COMPACT_ATOMS: atom_id res chain seq x y z
N MET A 1 14.13 -5.43 2.04
CA MET A 1 14.07 -5.17 0.59
C MET A 1 15.38 -4.59 0.02
N ALA A 2 15.85 -3.41 0.42
CA ALA A 2 17.09 -2.82 -0.15
C ALA A 2 18.30 -3.78 -0.12
N LEU A 3 18.56 -4.39 1.04
CA LEU A 3 19.62 -5.41 1.19
C LEU A 3 19.44 -6.63 0.27
N MET A 4 18.19 -7.05 0.02
CA MET A 4 17.89 -8.15 -0.89
C MET A 4 18.21 -7.76 -2.33
N VAL A 5 17.82 -6.56 -2.76
CA VAL A 5 18.13 -6.07 -4.11
C VAL A 5 19.65 -5.95 -4.29
N SER A 6 20.35 -5.35 -3.34
CA SER A 6 21.81 -5.22 -3.41
C SER A 6 22.55 -6.56 -3.37
N ALA A 7 22.04 -7.56 -2.65
CA ALA A 7 22.62 -8.90 -2.62
C ALA A 7 22.37 -9.70 -3.91
N LEU A 8 21.26 -9.44 -4.61
CA LEU A 8 20.92 -10.12 -5.87
C LEU A 8 21.56 -9.46 -7.10
N CYS A 9 21.79 -8.15 -7.05
CA CYS A 9 22.40 -7.41 -8.14
C CYS A 9 23.92 -7.61 -8.17
N ARG A 10 24.46 -7.99 -9.33
CA ARG A 10 25.93 -8.19 -9.51
C ARG A 10 26.73 -6.90 -9.42
N THR A 11 26.13 -5.75 -9.75
CA THR A 11 26.79 -4.45 -9.73
C THR A 11 25.97 -3.43 -8.94
N THR A 12 26.66 -2.51 -8.28
CA THR A 12 26.04 -1.42 -7.50
C THR A 12 25.21 -0.51 -8.40
N SER A 13 25.70 -0.21 -9.61
CA SER A 13 24.96 0.60 -10.59
C SER A 13 23.61 -0.03 -10.96
N LEU A 14 23.55 -1.36 -11.12
CA LEU A 14 22.28 -2.05 -11.40
C LEU A 14 21.35 -2.00 -10.18
N SER A 15 21.88 -2.21 -8.97
CA SER A 15 21.09 -2.15 -7.73
C SER A 15 20.43 -0.80 -7.52
N VAL A 16 21.15 0.30 -7.80
CA VAL A 16 20.65 1.67 -7.60
C VAL A 16 19.55 2.01 -8.61
N THR A 17 19.58 1.43 -9.81
CA THR A 17 18.53 1.62 -10.83
C THR A 17 17.31 0.74 -10.58
N VAL A 18 17.51 -0.52 -10.18
CA VAL A 18 16.42 -1.49 -9.98
C VAL A 18 15.63 -1.22 -8.70
N LEU A 19 16.31 -0.86 -7.61
CA LEU A 19 15.67 -0.59 -6.32
C LEU A 19 14.50 0.41 -6.42
N PRO A 20 14.66 1.62 -7.00
CA PRO A 20 13.56 2.57 -7.13
C PRO A 20 12.44 2.05 -8.02
N MET A 21 12.73 1.29 -9.09
CA MET A 21 11.67 0.70 -9.93
C MET A 21 10.76 -0.23 -9.12
N VAL A 22 11.34 -1.12 -8.31
CA VAL A 22 10.55 -2.04 -7.48
C VAL A 22 9.79 -1.26 -6.40
N LEU A 23 10.41 -0.24 -5.80
CA LEU A 23 9.75 0.61 -4.80
C LEU A 23 8.53 1.34 -5.39
N GLU A 24 8.65 1.91 -6.59
CA GLU A 24 7.52 2.60 -7.24
C GLU A 24 6.36 1.65 -7.54
N VAL A 25 6.64 0.41 -7.97
CA VAL A 25 5.59 -0.61 -8.14
C VAL A 25 4.92 -0.90 -6.80
N THR A 26 5.68 -1.11 -5.72
CA THR A 26 5.07 -1.35 -4.40
C THR A 26 4.27 -0.14 -3.90
N ARG A 27 4.70 1.08 -4.21
CA ARG A 27 4.01 2.33 -3.84
C ARG A 27 2.70 2.49 -4.59
N LEU A 28 2.66 2.16 -5.88
CA LEU A 28 1.44 2.23 -6.70
C LEU A 28 0.33 1.35 -6.11
N PHE A 29 0.68 0.13 -5.69
CA PHE A 29 -0.22 -0.80 -4.99
C PHE A 29 -0.21 -0.62 -3.47
N GLY A 30 0.19 0.56 -2.97
CA GLY A 30 0.34 0.82 -1.54
C GLY A 30 -0.97 1.08 -0.78
N GLY A 31 -2.15 0.87 -1.37
CA GLY A 31 -3.46 1.10 -0.73
C GLY A 31 -3.98 2.55 -0.75
N PHE A 32 -3.11 3.53 -1.06
CA PHE A 32 -3.48 4.94 -1.22
C PHE A 32 -4.01 5.26 -2.64
N PHE A 33 -3.21 4.99 -3.67
CA PHE A 33 -3.56 5.26 -5.07
C PHE A 33 -4.68 4.34 -5.56
N ILE A 34 -4.52 3.04 -5.29
CA ILE A 34 -5.53 2.02 -5.57
C ILE A 34 -6.05 1.52 -4.23
N ALA A 35 -7.33 1.77 -3.96
CA ALA A 35 -7.99 1.26 -2.77
C ALA A 35 -8.12 -0.27 -2.88
N PRO A 36 -7.94 -1.04 -1.79
CA PRO A 36 -8.10 -2.50 -1.82
C PRO A 36 -9.42 -2.97 -2.42
N SER A 37 -10.50 -2.20 -2.23
CA SER A 37 -11.82 -2.50 -2.81
C SER A 37 -11.88 -2.39 -4.35
N ARG A 38 -10.94 -1.70 -4.98
CA ARG A 38 -10.91 -1.41 -6.43
C ARG A 38 -9.80 -2.14 -7.17
N VAL A 39 -9.05 -3.02 -6.50
CA VAL A 39 -8.01 -3.82 -7.15
C VAL A 39 -8.66 -4.92 -8.00
N PRO A 40 -8.35 -5.01 -9.31
CA PRO A 40 -8.90 -6.08 -10.14
C PRO A 40 -8.25 -7.44 -9.80
N LEU A 41 -9.03 -8.51 -9.93
CA LEU A 41 -8.64 -9.87 -9.49
C LEU A 41 -7.30 -10.33 -10.08
N TYR A 42 -7.01 -9.97 -11.34
CA TYR A 42 -5.78 -10.37 -12.04
C TYR A 42 -4.51 -9.69 -11.51
N LEU A 43 -4.60 -8.55 -10.80
CA LEU A 43 -3.47 -7.88 -10.14
C LEU A 43 -3.41 -8.13 -8.63
N SER A 44 -4.35 -8.90 -8.08
CA SER A 44 -4.46 -9.15 -6.64
C SER A 44 -3.17 -9.75 -6.04
N TRP A 45 -2.39 -10.50 -6.82
CA TRP A 45 -1.11 -11.06 -6.38
C TRP A 45 -0.01 -9.99 -6.21
N ILE A 46 0.05 -8.96 -7.06
CA ILE A 46 0.99 -7.83 -6.91
C ILE A 46 0.58 -6.99 -5.71
N ASP A 47 -0.72 -6.75 -5.58
CA ASP A 47 -1.29 -6.06 -4.42
C ASP A 47 -0.97 -6.81 -3.12
N ALA A 48 -1.06 -8.14 -3.12
CA ALA A 48 -0.68 -8.98 -1.97
C ALA A 48 0.81 -8.91 -1.64
N LEU A 49 1.68 -8.69 -2.63
CA LEU A 49 3.13 -8.60 -2.46
C LEU A 49 3.59 -7.23 -1.93
N SER A 50 2.77 -6.18 -2.08
CA SER A 50 3.14 -4.83 -1.63
C SER A 50 3.15 -4.73 -0.11
N TYR A 51 4.35 -4.65 0.48
CA TYR A 51 4.51 -4.39 1.92
C TYR A 51 3.97 -3.01 2.33
N ILE A 52 4.04 -2.02 1.44
CA ILE A 52 3.55 -0.65 1.70
C ILE A 52 2.06 -0.66 1.98
N LYS A 53 1.29 -1.52 1.30
CA LYS A 53 -0.15 -1.68 1.51
C LYS A 53 -0.48 -2.02 2.96
N TYR A 54 0.20 -3.00 3.54
CA TYR A 54 -0.08 -3.44 4.91
C TYR A 54 0.32 -2.39 5.94
N THR A 55 1.42 -1.66 5.71
CA THR A 55 1.79 -0.50 6.53
C THR A 55 0.73 0.59 6.45
N PHE A 56 0.31 0.95 5.24
CA PHE A 56 -0.66 2.01 5.02
C PHE A 56 -2.02 1.66 5.63
N VAL A 57 -2.51 0.43 5.44
CA VAL A 57 -3.77 -0.04 6.03
C VAL A 57 -3.69 -0.05 7.56
N GLY A 58 -2.58 -0.51 8.15
CA GLY A 58 -2.39 -0.48 9.59
C GLY A 58 -2.42 0.93 10.18
N VAL A 59 -1.74 1.89 9.53
CA VAL A 59 -1.75 3.30 9.93
C VAL A 59 -3.14 3.92 9.71
N ALA A 60 -3.78 3.66 8.57
CA ALA A 60 -5.12 4.17 8.28
C ALA A 60 -6.14 3.69 9.31
N LEU A 61 -6.09 2.42 9.72
CA LEU A 61 -6.94 1.90 10.79
C LEU A 61 -6.63 2.54 12.15
N ASN A 62 -5.36 2.87 12.43
CA ASN A 62 -4.98 3.54 13.67
C ASN A 62 -5.50 4.99 13.75
N GLU A 63 -5.42 5.74 12.64
CA GLU A 63 -5.77 7.17 12.60
C GLU A 63 -7.26 7.42 12.36
N LEU A 64 -7.93 6.57 11.59
CA LEU A 64 -9.33 6.76 11.21
C LEU A 64 -10.30 6.19 12.24
N HIS A 65 -9.85 5.34 13.16
CA HIS A 65 -10.72 4.75 14.17
C HIS A 65 -11.15 5.82 15.19
N GLY A 66 -12.47 6.06 15.29
CA GLY A 66 -13.07 7.08 16.14
C GLY A 66 -12.89 8.52 15.64
N LEU A 67 -12.43 8.72 14.39
CA LEU A 67 -12.22 10.05 13.83
C LEU A 67 -13.50 10.62 13.24
N ASN A 68 -14.05 11.66 13.86
CA ASN A 68 -15.18 12.40 13.29
C ASN A 68 -14.71 13.45 12.29
N LEU A 69 -15.19 13.37 11.05
CA LEU A 69 -14.79 14.25 9.95
C LEU A 69 -15.88 15.32 9.74
N SER A 70 -15.49 16.59 9.89
CA SER A 70 -16.36 17.71 9.54
C SER A 70 -16.15 18.10 8.09
N CYS A 71 -17.23 18.10 7.29
CA CYS A 71 -17.20 18.56 5.91
C CYS A 71 -17.33 20.08 5.84
N GLU A 72 -16.30 20.78 6.30
CA GLU A 72 -16.24 22.23 6.16
C GLU A 72 -15.74 22.57 4.74
N GLY A 73 -16.64 23.09 3.90
CA GLY A 73 -16.30 23.57 2.55
C GLY A 73 -16.65 22.65 1.37
N VAL A 74 -17.40 21.56 1.58
CA VAL A 74 -17.99 20.79 0.47
C VAL A 74 -19.14 21.59 -0.13
N LYS A 75 -18.80 22.54 -1.01
CA LYS A 75 -19.77 23.23 -1.85
C LYS A 75 -20.16 22.26 -2.96
N THR A 76 -21.43 21.89 -3.04
CA THR A 76 -22.00 21.29 -4.26
C THR A 76 -21.87 22.30 -5.39
N THR A 77 -20.80 22.19 -6.17
CA THR A 77 -20.64 22.99 -7.37
C THR A 77 -21.51 22.37 -8.45
N ILE A 78 -22.61 23.04 -8.79
CA ILE A 78 -23.42 22.70 -9.95
C ILE A 78 -22.57 23.07 -11.18
N VAL A 79 -21.95 22.10 -11.85
CA VAL A 79 -21.20 22.36 -13.07
C VAL A 79 -22.07 21.97 -14.25
N ASN A 80 -22.86 22.94 -14.73
CA ASN A 80 -23.82 22.84 -15.83
C ASN A 80 -24.92 21.77 -15.60
N ALA A 81 -26.17 22.05 -16.00
CA ALA A 81 -27.37 21.31 -15.63
C ALA A 81 -27.47 19.83 -16.08
N THR A 82 -26.36 19.21 -16.50
CA THR A 82 -26.30 17.84 -17.06
C THR A 82 -25.60 16.83 -16.13
N TYR A 83 -24.81 17.28 -15.15
CA TYR A 83 -24.21 16.39 -14.16
C TYR A 83 -24.18 17.01 -12.77
N ASN A 84 -24.94 16.42 -11.84
CA ASN A 84 -24.79 16.72 -10.42
C ASN A 84 -23.56 15.99 -9.90
N LEU A 85 -22.40 16.66 -9.83
CA LEU A 85 -21.22 16.11 -9.15
C LEU A 85 -21.40 16.28 -7.63
N THR A 86 -22.09 15.33 -7.01
CA THR A 86 -22.16 15.25 -5.56
C THR A 86 -20.85 14.67 -5.05
N ALA A 87 -19.94 15.52 -4.56
CA ALA A 87 -18.81 15.01 -3.78
C ALA A 87 -19.37 14.33 -2.53
N LYS A 88 -19.17 13.01 -2.42
CA LYS A 88 -19.62 12.25 -1.25
C LYS A 88 -18.86 12.78 -0.02
N CYS A 89 -19.57 13.49 0.85
CA CYS A 89 -19.06 13.92 2.13
C CYS A 89 -19.07 12.71 3.07
N ILE A 90 -17.92 12.40 3.65
CA ILE A 90 -17.75 11.31 4.61
C ILE A 90 -17.65 11.96 5.98
N HIS A 91 -18.59 11.65 6.87
CA HIS A 91 -18.68 12.27 8.19
C HIS A 91 -17.87 11.54 9.26
N ASN A 92 -17.45 10.29 9.00
CA ASN A 92 -16.79 9.46 9.98
C ASN A 92 -15.67 8.63 9.37
N GLY A 93 -14.60 8.39 10.14
CA GLY A 93 -13.44 7.60 9.73
C GLY A 93 -13.80 6.14 9.46
N GLU A 94 -14.77 5.54 10.19
CA GLU A 94 -15.26 4.18 9.91
C GLU A 94 -15.92 4.05 8.54
N GLU A 95 -16.64 5.08 8.09
CA GLU A 95 -17.26 5.07 6.77
C GLU A 95 -16.18 5.13 5.68
N LEU A 96 -15.12 5.92 5.89
CA LEU A 96 -13.96 5.97 4.99
C LEU A 96 -13.24 4.62 4.92
N ILE A 97 -13.05 3.95 6.06
CA ILE A 97 -12.46 2.61 6.16
C ILE A 97 -13.29 1.61 5.33
N HIS A 98 -14.62 1.65 5.46
CA HIS A 98 -15.51 0.73 4.77
C HIS A 98 -15.54 0.99 3.26
N GLU A 99 -15.64 2.26 2.84
CA GLU A 99 -15.66 2.63 1.42
C GLU A 99 -14.36 2.28 0.69
N ARG A 100 -13.22 2.48 1.36
CA ARG A 100 -11.90 2.12 0.82
C ARG A 100 -11.58 0.64 0.94
N GLY A 101 -12.34 -0.11 1.74
CA GLY A 101 -12.13 -1.54 1.96
C GLY A 101 -10.88 -1.84 2.81
N TYR A 102 -10.55 -1.00 3.78
CA TYR A 102 -9.41 -1.23 4.67
C TYR A 102 -9.69 -2.28 5.78
N ASN A 103 -10.96 -2.66 5.97
CA ASN A 103 -11.40 -3.61 7.00
C ASN A 103 -11.15 -5.11 6.69
N TYR A 104 -10.29 -5.44 5.72
CA TYR A 104 -10.01 -6.84 5.36
C TYR A 104 -9.01 -7.52 6.32
N ILE A 105 -8.25 -6.73 7.08
CA ILE A 105 -7.21 -7.21 8.00
C ILE A 105 -7.14 -6.30 9.24
N SER A 106 -6.85 -6.88 10.41
CA SER A 106 -6.62 -6.10 11.63
C SER A 106 -5.21 -5.50 11.67
N ILE A 107 -5.00 -4.49 12.52
CA ILE A 107 -3.68 -3.87 12.75
C ILE A 107 -2.63 -4.94 13.13
N GLY A 108 -2.99 -5.89 13.99
CA GLY A 108 -2.12 -7.01 14.37
C GLY A 108 -1.77 -7.93 13.20
N GLY A 109 -2.73 -8.20 12.30
CA GLY A 109 -2.49 -8.95 11.07
C GLY A 109 -1.50 -8.25 10.15
N CYS A 110 -1.62 -6.93 9.98
CA CYS A 110 -0.66 -6.12 9.20
C CYS A 110 0.77 -6.25 9.76
N ILE A 111 0.93 -6.15 11.08
CA ILE A 111 2.24 -6.31 11.74
C ILE A 111 2.82 -7.70 11.46
N GLY A 112 2.00 -8.74 11.59
CA GLY A 112 2.42 -10.13 11.30
C GLY A 112 2.92 -10.32 9.87
N VAL A 113 2.17 -9.80 8.88
CA VAL A 113 2.56 -9.87 7.47
C VAL A 113 3.85 -9.09 7.19
N LEU A 114 4.01 -7.92 7.79
CA LEU A 114 5.23 -7.12 7.65
C LEU A 114 6.46 -7.84 8.24
N LEU A 115 6.33 -8.48 9.40
CA LEU A 115 7.41 -9.27 9.99
C LEU A 115 7.77 -10.47 9.10
N ALA A 116 6.77 -11.18 8.58
CA ALA A 116 6.97 -12.28 7.63
C ALA A 116 7.72 -11.80 6.37
N PHE A 117 7.36 -10.63 5.83
CA PHE A 117 8.04 -10.02 4.69
C PHE A 117 9.51 -9.67 5.00
N VAL A 118 9.81 -9.17 6.20
CA VAL A 118 11.19 -8.90 6.64
C VAL A 118 12.02 -10.18 6.67
N ILE A 119 11.48 -11.25 7.26
CA ILE A 119 12.14 -12.56 7.33
C ILE A 119 12.37 -13.11 5.92
N PHE A 120 11.36 -13.06 5.06
CA PHE A 120 11.46 -13.47 3.66
C PHE A 120 12.56 -12.71 2.90
N CYS A 121 12.55 -11.38 2.97
CA CYS A 121 13.58 -10.52 2.37
C CYS A 121 14.99 -10.86 2.89
N ARG A 122 15.12 -11.15 4.19
CA ARG A 122 16.41 -11.51 4.81
C ARG A 122 16.87 -12.90 4.36
N GLY A 123 15.96 -13.86 4.27
CA GLY A 123 16.25 -15.19 3.74
C GLY A 123 16.73 -15.13 2.30
N LEU A 124 16.04 -14.38 1.44
CA LEU A 124 16.46 -14.18 0.04
C LEU A 124 17.81 -13.46 -0.08
N ALA A 125 18.07 -12.45 0.76
CA ALA A 125 19.37 -11.79 0.77
C ALA A 125 20.49 -12.77 1.17
N PHE A 126 20.26 -13.62 2.18
CA PHE A 126 21.23 -14.64 2.60
C PHE A 126 21.49 -15.68 1.51
N ILE A 127 20.44 -16.15 0.83
CA ILE A 127 20.55 -17.05 -0.33
C ILE A 127 21.33 -16.35 -1.45
N GLY A 128 21.02 -15.09 -1.75
CA GLY A 128 21.73 -14.27 -2.74
C GLY A 128 23.23 -14.24 -2.45
N VAL A 129 23.65 -13.87 -1.25
CA VAL A 129 25.06 -13.84 -0.86
C VAL A 129 25.71 -15.24 -0.90
N ARG A 130 24.97 -16.29 -0.56
CA ARG A 130 25.52 -17.66 -0.51
C ARG A 130 25.72 -18.27 -1.90
N PHE A 131 24.81 -18.04 -2.84
CA PHE A 131 24.80 -18.68 -4.16
C PHE A 131 25.34 -17.77 -5.27
N LEU A 132 25.22 -16.44 -5.16
CA LEU A 132 25.96 -15.49 -6.01
C LEU A 132 27.37 -15.33 -5.44
N LYS A 133 28.11 -16.43 -5.36
CA LYS A 133 29.55 -16.39 -5.19
C LYS A 133 30.14 -16.18 -6.59
N HIS A 134 30.91 -15.09 -6.73
CA HIS A 134 31.59 -14.61 -7.94
C HIS A 134 31.62 -15.54 -9.16
#